data_AF-A0A2I3RYG8-F1
#
_entry.id   AF-A0A2I3RYG8-F1
#
_cell.length_a   1.000
_cell.length_b   1.000
_cell.length_c   1.000
_cell.angle_alpha   90.00
_cell.angle_beta   90.00
_cell.angle_gamma   90.00
#
_symmetry.space_group_name_H-M   'P 1'
#
loop_
_entity.id
_entity.type
_entity.pdbx_description
1 polymer ?
#
loop_
_entity_poly.entity_id
_entity_poly.type
_entity_poly.pdbx_seq_one_letter_code
_entity_poly.pdbx_strand_id
1 'polypeptide(L)'
;MSGDGATEQVETRSHCVSQAGLELLDLSDPPASAFQTVGLQAAEYVPEKVKKAEKKLEENPYDLDAWSILIREAQNQPIDKARKTYERLVAQFPSSGRFWKLYIEAEIKAKNYDKVEKLFQRCLMKVLHIDLWKCYLSYVRETKGKLPSYKEKMAQAYDFALDKIGMEIMSYQIWVDYINFLKGV
;
A
#
# COMPACT_ATOMS: atom_id res chain seq x y z
N MET A 1 49.38 -27.79 44.43
CA MET A 1 50.20 -29.00 44.67
C MET A 1 49.65 -30.08 43.79
N SER A 2 50.52 -30.66 42.97
CA SER A 2 50.38 -31.91 42.22
C SER A 2 49.30 -31.94 41.12
N GLY A 3 49.59 -32.25 39.87
CA GLY A 3 50.82 -32.77 39.25
C GLY A 3 50.43 -33.64 38.06
N ASP A 4 51.11 -33.40 36.92
CA ASP A 4 51.63 -34.34 35.91
C ASP A 4 50.68 -35.35 35.21
N GLY A 5 50.83 -35.72 33.94
CA GLY A 5 51.86 -35.45 32.93
C GLY A 5 51.28 -35.76 31.52
N ALA A 6 51.84 -35.22 30.44
CA ALA A 6 52.94 -35.81 29.65
C ALA A 6 52.47 -37.10 28.92
N THR A 7 52.69 -37.38 27.63
CA THR A 7 53.50 -36.93 26.48
C THR A 7 52.78 -37.53 25.23
N GLU A 8 53.09 -37.35 23.95
CA GLU A 8 54.37 -37.30 23.26
C GLU A 8 54.12 -36.96 21.78
N GLN A 9 55.10 -36.28 21.20
CA GLN A 9 55.20 -35.89 19.79
C GLN A 9 55.67 -37.07 18.94
N VAL A 10 55.29 -37.12 17.66
CA VAL A 10 56.17 -37.67 16.62
C VAL A 10 56.11 -36.74 15.41
N GLU A 11 57.19 -36.02 15.23
CA GLU A 11 57.60 -35.35 14.00
C GLU A 11 58.18 -36.39 13.03
N THR A 12 57.88 -36.29 11.73
CA THR A 12 58.83 -36.77 10.72
C THR A 12 58.71 -35.97 9.44
N ARG A 13 59.81 -35.27 9.15
CA ARG A 13 60.11 -34.46 7.97
C ARG A 13 60.69 -35.34 6.85
N SER A 14 60.34 -35.06 5.59
CA SER A 14 61.21 -35.27 4.41
C SER A 14 60.60 -34.52 3.21
N HIS A 15 61.18 -33.42 2.70
CA HIS A 15 62.11 -33.35 1.53
C HIS A 15 61.57 -34.04 0.26
N CYS A 16 61.69 -33.59 -0.98
CA CYS A 16 62.20 -32.42 -1.71
C CYS A 16 61.93 -32.80 -3.22
N VAL A 17 61.45 -31.95 -4.13
CA VAL A 17 62.20 -31.39 -5.28
C VAL A 17 61.19 -31.20 -6.43
N SER A 18 61.33 -30.06 -7.11
CA SER A 18 60.96 -29.66 -8.47
C SER A 18 60.46 -30.72 -9.46
N GLN A 19 59.56 -30.33 -10.38
CA GLN A 19 59.88 -30.07 -11.81
C GLN A 19 58.60 -29.88 -12.67
N ALA A 20 58.72 -28.95 -13.63
CA ALA A 20 58.00 -28.71 -14.92
C ALA A 20 56.78 -29.59 -15.26
N GLY A 21 55.69 -29.12 -15.87
CA GLY A 21 55.49 -28.06 -16.86
C GLY A 21 54.68 -28.66 -18.04
N LEU A 22 53.70 -27.91 -18.58
CA LEU A 22 53.06 -28.06 -19.93
C LEU A 22 52.29 -29.41 -20.16
N GLU A 23 51.02 -29.51 -20.55
CA GLU A 23 50.27 -29.06 -21.74
C GLU A 23 48.77 -29.47 -21.52
N LEU A 24 47.79 -28.59 -21.75
CA LEU A 24 46.84 -28.56 -22.89
C LEU A 24 45.75 -29.67 -22.97
N LEU A 25 44.52 -29.23 -22.66
CA LEU A 25 43.14 -29.60 -23.12
C LEU A 25 42.86 -30.97 -23.80
N ASP A 26 41.83 -31.68 -23.29
CA ASP A 26 40.68 -32.22 -24.05
C ASP A 26 39.54 -32.65 -23.07
N LEU A 27 38.35 -32.92 -23.61
CA LEU A 27 36.96 -32.75 -23.18
C LEU A 27 36.31 -33.69 -22.13
N SER A 28 35.14 -33.19 -21.67
CA SER A 28 33.89 -33.89 -21.23
C SER A 28 33.86 -34.53 -19.84
N ASP A 29 32.93 -34.25 -18.91
CA ASP A 29 31.55 -33.70 -18.86
C ASP A 29 31.24 -33.20 -17.41
N PRO A 30 30.00 -32.81 -17.01
CA PRO A 30 29.08 -31.75 -17.45
C PRO A 30 28.91 -30.63 -16.37
N PRO A 31 28.31 -29.46 -16.67
CA PRO A 31 28.20 -28.38 -15.70
C PRO A 31 27.06 -28.61 -14.71
N ALA A 32 27.41 -28.59 -13.42
CA ALA A 32 26.46 -28.44 -12.34
C ALA A 32 25.65 -27.15 -12.54
N SER A 33 24.39 -27.34 -12.91
CA SER A 33 23.22 -26.47 -12.72
C SER A 33 23.54 -25.00 -12.43
N ALA A 34 23.61 -24.22 -13.50
CA ALA A 34 23.48 -22.79 -13.45
C ALA A 34 22.13 -22.44 -12.80
N PHE A 35 22.15 -22.05 -11.52
CA PHE A 35 21.11 -21.21 -10.95
C PHE A 35 21.21 -19.83 -11.60
N GLN A 36 20.81 -19.74 -12.87
CA GLN A 36 20.45 -18.47 -13.47
C GLN A 36 19.16 -18.03 -12.80
N THR A 37 19.30 -17.13 -11.84
CA THR A 37 18.21 -16.27 -11.41
C THR A 37 17.81 -15.45 -12.64
N VAL A 38 16.89 -16.00 -13.43
CA VAL A 38 16.16 -15.25 -14.45
C VAL A 38 15.45 -14.15 -13.69
N GLY A 39 16.00 -12.94 -13.79
CA GLY A 39 15.29 -11.73 -13.44
C GLY A 39 14.06 -11.66 -14.33
N LEU A 40 12.95 -12.18 -13.82
CA LEU A 40 11.61 -11.91 -14.31
C LEU A 40 11.38 -10.41 -14.13
N GLN A 41 11.87 -9.61 -15.08
CA GLN A 41 11.19 -8.39 -15.43
C GLN A 41 9.86 -8.84 -16.02
N ALA A 42 8.87 -9.02 -15.15
CA ALA A 42 7.48 -9.07 -15.54
C ALA A 42 7.20 -7.74 -16.24
N ALA A 43 7.25 -7.73 -17.57
CA ALA A 43 6.66 -6.67 -18.36
C ALA A 43 5.25 -6.47 -17.78
N GLU A 44 4.97 -5.28 -17.25
CA GLU A 44 3.67 -4.96 -16.68
C GLU A 44 2.61 -5.29 -17.72
N TYR A 45 1.88 -6.38 -17.51
CA TYR A 45 0.71 -6.66 -18.34
C TYR A 45 -0.30 -5.56 -18.07
N VAL A 46 -0.36 -4.61 -19.00
CA VAL A 46 -1.38 -3.56 -19.02
C VAL A 46 -2.52 -4.11 -19.88
N PRO A 47 -3.70 -4.40 -19.31
CA PRO A 47 -4.82 -4.92 -20.08
C PRO A 47 -5.15 -4.00 -21.26
N GLU A 48 -5.42 -4.57 -22.44
CA GLU A 48 -5.77 -3.80 -23.65
C GLU A 48 -6.95 -2.83 -23.43
N LYS A 49 -7.86 -3.19 -22.51
CA LYS A 49 -8.98 -2.35 -22.09
C LYS A 49 -8.53 -1.03 -21.44
N VAL A 50 -7.43 -1.06 -20.68
CA VAL A 50 -6.84 0.11 -20.03
C VAL A 50 -6.25 1.03 -21.08
N LYS A 51 -5.45 0.51 -22.02
CA LYS A 51 -4.87 1.30 -23.11
C LYS A 51 -5.95 1.99 -23.94
N LYS A 52 -7.02 1.25 -24.28
CA LYS A 52 -8.16 1.81 -25.01
C LYS A 52 -8.88 2.89 -24.21
N ALA A 53 -9.06 2.71 -22.90
CA ALA A 53 -9.65 3.71 -22.02
C ALA A 53 -8.76 4.95 -21.90
N GLU A 54 -7.43 4.80 -21.81
CA GLU A 54 -6.50 5.93 -21.77
C GLU A 54 -6.56 6.76 -23.06
N LYS A 55 -6.57 6.10 -24.23
CA LYS A 55 -6.75 6.80 -25.51
C LYS A 55 -8.07 7.58 -25.56
N LYS A 56 -9.16 7.01 -25.06
CA LYS A 56 -10.44 7.73 -24.95
C LYS A 56 -10.35 8.95 -24.03
N LEU A 57 -9.55 8.89 -22.96
CA LEU A 57 -9.33 10.02 -22.07
C LEU A 57 -8.41 11.10 -22.67
N GLU A 58 -7.58 10.76 -23.65
CA GLU A 58 -6.84 11.75 -24.44
C GLU A 58 -7.79 12.53 -25.37
N GLU A 59 -8.77 11.84 -25.96
CA GLU A 59 -9.81 12.46 -26.81
C GLU A 59 -10.84 13.24 -25.96
N ASN A 60 -11.28 12.68 -24.83
CA ASN A 60 -12.22 13.28 -23.90
C ASN A 60 -11.86 12.99 -22.43
N PRO A 61 -11.22 13.95 -21.73
CA PRO A 61 -10.80 13.78 -20.33
C PRO A 61 -11.94 13.55 -19.32
N TYR A 62 -13.19 13.84 -19.71
CA TYR A 62 -14.37 13.72 -18.85
C TYR A 62 -15.24 12.49 -19.18
N ASP A 63 -14.76 11.56 -20.02
CA ASP A 63 -15.47 10.32 -20.35
C ASP A 63 -15.57 9.40 -19.11
N LEU A 64 -16.78 9.37 -18.52
CA LEU A 64 -17.07 8.57 -17.33
C LEU A 64 -16.97 7.06 -17.58
N ASP A 65 -17.27 6.59 -18.79
CA ASP A 65 -17.17 5.17 -19.13
C ASP A 65 -15.70 4.75 -19.18
N ALA A 66 -14.83 5.57 -19.77
CA ALA A 66 -13.39 5.34 -19.77
C ALA A 66 -12.80 5.36 -18.35
N TRP A 67 -13.18 6.35 -17.54
CA TRP A 67 -12.78 6.40 -16.13
C TRP A 67 -13.28 5.19 -15.32
N SER A 68 -14.48 4.68 -15.60
CA SER A 68 -15.01 3.49 -14.92
C SER A 68 -14.15 2.25 -15.15
N ILE A 69 -13.60 2.09 -16.36
CA ILE A 69 -12.69 0.99 -16.70
C ILE A 69 -11.39 1.11 -15.92
N LEU A 70 -10.81 2.32 -15.86
CA LEU A 70 -9.59 2.58 -15.11
C LEU A 70 -9.78 2.36 -13.60
N ILE A 71 -10.92 2.78 -13.05
CA ILE A 71 -11.25 2.57 -11.63
C ILE A 71 -11.35 1.08 -11.31
N ARG A 72 -12.04 0.31 -12.14
CA ARG A 72 -12.17 -1.15 -11.97
C ARG A 72 -10.82 -1.84 -12.01
N GLU A 73 -9.96 -1.44 -12.93
CA GLU A 73 -8.60 -1.97 -13.00
C GLU A 73 -7.80 -1.58 -11.74
N ALA A 74 -7.85 -0.31 -11.33
CA ALA A 74 -7.14 0.19 -10.16
C ALA A 74 -7.53 -0.57 -8.87
N GLN A 75 -8.81 -0.97 -8.74
CA GLN A 75 -9.27 -1.78 -7.61
C GLN A 75 -8.69 -3.20 -7.57
N ASN A 76 -8.28 -3.75 -8.72
CA ASN A 76 -7.67 -5.08 -8.84
C ASN A 76 -6.14 -5.05 -8.70
N GLN A 77 -5.54 -3.87 -8.61
CA GLN A 77 -4.10 -3.69 -8.50
C GLN A 77 -3.69 -3.32 -7.06
N PRO A 78 -2.43 -3.58 -6.66
CA PRO A 78 -1.89 -3.05 -5.42
C PRO A 78 -1.98 -1.52 -5.40
N ILE A 79 -2.20 -0.95 -4.20
CA ILE A 79 -2.40 0.50 -4.04
C ILE A 79 -1.26 1.32 -4.62
N ASP A 80 -0.02 0.80 -4.62
CA ASP A 80 1.14 1.54 -5.11
C ASP A 80 1.10 1.82 -6.61
N LYS A 81 0.51 0.91 -7.38
CA LYS A 81 0.27 1.10 -8.82
C LYS A 81 -1.01 1.91 -9.06
N ALA A 82 -2.08 1.55 -8.35
CA ALA A 82 -3.39 2.19 -8.46
C ALA A 82 -3.39 3.68 -8.08
N ARG A 83 -2.46 4.11 -7.20
CA ARG A 83 -2.34 5.49 -6.71
C ARG A 83 -2.22 6.51 -7.83
N LYS A 84 -1.45 6.23 -8.88
CA LYS A 84 -1.30 7.14 -10.03
C LYS A 84 -2.64 7.38 -10.71
N THR A 85 -3.42 6.32 -10.91
CA THR A 85 -4.76 6.38 -11.49
C THR A 85 -5.72 7.17 -10.61
N TYR A 86 -5.70 6.92 -9.28
CA TYR A 86 -6.57 7.64 -8.35
C TYR A 86 -6.22 9.11 -8.20
N GLU A 87 -4.95 9.48 -8.13
CA GLU A 87 -4.52 10.88 -8.09
C GLU A 87 -4.99 11.64 -9.34
N ARG A 88 -4.85 11.04 -10.53
CA ARG A 88 -5.36 11.62 -11.78
C ARG A 88 -6.88 11.76 -11.74
N LEU A 89 -7.60 10.76 -11.23
CA LEU A 89 -9.06 10.77 -11.11
C LEU A 89 -9.56 11.91 -10.20
N VAL A 90 -8.99 12.03 -9.00
CA VAL A 90 -9.42 13.05 -8.03
C VAL A 90 -8.94 14.46 -8.41
N ALA A 91 -7.86 14.58 -9.19
CA ALA A 91 -7.44 15.84 -9.79
C ALA A 91 -8.41 16.28 -10.90
N GLN A 92 -8.91 15.34 -11.71
CA GLN A 92 -9.88 15.62 -12.77
C GLN A 92 -11.26 15.95 -12.20
N PHE A 93 -11.67 15.27 -11.12
CA PHE A 93 -12.98 15.42 -10.48
C PHE A 93 -12.85 15.79 -8.99
N PRO A 94 -12.35 16.99 -8.66
CA PRO A 94 -12.07 17.39 -7.28
C PRO A 94 -13.32 17.55 -6.42
N SER A 95 -14.48 17.79 -7.03
CA SER A 95 -15.77 17.93 -6.32
C SER A 95 -16.52 16.60 -6.10
N SER A 96 -16.05 15.50 -6.71
CA SER A 96 -16.75 14.22 -6.64
C SER A 96 -16.38 13.46 -5.36
N GLY A 97 -17.22 13.57 -4.34
CA GLY A 97 -17.02 12.88 -3.07
C GLY A 97 -16.93 11.36 -3.22
N ARG A 98 -17.63 10.78 -4.21
CA ARG A 98 -17.59 9.36 -4.53
C ARG A 98 -16.20 8.89 -4.94
N PHE A 99 -15.49 9.65 -5.78
CA PHE A 99 -14.16 9.27 -6.24
C PHE A 99 -13.10 9.43 -5.15
N TRP A 100 -13.22 10.49 -4.34
CA TRP A 100 -12.39 10.66 -3.13
C TRP A 100 -12.55 9.49 -2.17
N LYS A 101 -13.80 9.10 -1.87
CA LYS A 101 -14.10 7.98 -0.98
C LYS A 101 -13.43 6.70 -1.47
N LEU A 102 -13.56 6.40 -2.77
CA LEU A 102 -13.00 5.19 -3.36
C LEU A 102 -11.47 5.13 -3.24
N TYR A 103 -10.79 6.27 -3.43
CA TYR A 103 -9.35 6.33 -3.23
C TYR A 103 -8.96 6.17 -1.76
N ILE A 104 -9.67 6.84 -0.85
CA ILE A 104 -9.43 6.74 0.59
C ILE A 104 -9.63 5.30 1.09
N GLU A 105 -10.71 4.64 0.68
CA GLU A 105 -10.98 3.24 1.05
C GLU A 105 -9.88 2.29 0.56
N ALA A 106 -9.30 2.55 -0.61
CA ALA A 106 -8.19 1.77 -1.13
C ALA A 106 -6.90 1.94 -0.27
N GLU A 107 -6.58 3.17 0.17
CA GLU A 107 -5.45 3.42 1.07
C GLU A 107 -5.70 2.90 2.50
N ILE A 108 -6.94 2.96 3.00
CA ILE A 108 -7.35 2.35 4.29
C ILE A 108 -7.15 0.83 4.23
N LYS A 109 -7.59 0.17 3.15
CA LYS A 109 -7.41 -1.28 2.95
C LYS A 109 -5.94 -1.69 2.94
N ALA A 110 -5.08 -0.82 2.43
CA ALA A 110 -3.63 -0.98 2.46
C ALA A 110 -2.97 -0.56 3.79
N LYS A 111 -3.76 -0.08 4.78
CA LYS A 111 -3.30 0.41 6.09
C LYS A 111 -2.33 1.59 6.03
N ASN A 112 -2.37 2.38 4.96
CA ASN A 112 -1.53 3.57 4.79
C ASN A 112 -2.17 4.80 5.45
N TYR A 113 -2.34 4.75 6.77
CA TYR A 113 -3.11 5.75 7.52
C TYR A 113 -2.54 7.18 7.40
N ASP A 114 -1.21 7.34 7.28
CA ASP A 114 -0.58 8.65 7.08
C ASP A 114 -1.03 9.33 5.78
N LYS A 115 -1.24 8.54 4.71
CA LYS A 115 -1.72 9.06 3.42
C LYS A 115 -3.21 9.36 3.49
N VAL A 116 -3.98 8.48 4.13
CA VAL A 116 -5.42 8.66 4.34
C VAL A 116 -5.71 9.98 5.04
N GLU A 117 -4.94 10.33 6.08
CA GLU A 117 -5.12 11.58 6.81
C GLU A 117 -4.87 12.81 5.92
N LYS A 118 -3.82 12.79 5.08
CA LYS A 118 -3.56 13.84 4.09
C LYS A 118 -4.68 13.95 3.05
N LEU A 119 -5.26 12.83 2.64
CA LEU A 119 -6.39 12.83 1.69
C LEU A 119 -7.62 13.48 2.32
N PHE A 120 -7.97 13.14 3.56
CA PHE A 120 -9.05 13.79 4.28
C PHE A 120 -8.82 15.30 4.42
N GLN A 121 -7.63 15.74 4.82
CA GLN A 121 -7.30 17.17 4.90
C GLN A 121 -7.49 17.89 3.55
N ARG A 122 -7.20 17.21 2.43
CA ARG A 122 -7.29 17.78 1.09
C ARG A 122 -8.73 17.88 0.56
N CYS A 123 -9.59 16.90 0.85
CA CYS A 123 -10.94 16.82 0.28
C CYS A 123 -12.07 17.24 1.23
N LEU A 124 -11.94 17.00 2.53
CA LEU A 124 -13.06 17.07 3.49
C LEU A 124 -13.63 18.49 3.63
N MET A 125 -12.78 19.51 3.58
CA MET A 125 -13.21 20.92 3.63
C MET A 125 -13.78 21.43 2.30
N LYS A 126 -13.44 20.80 1.18
CA LYS A 126 -13.85 21.23 -0.17
C LYS A 126 -15.11 20.51 -0.66
N VAL A 127 -15.34 19.29 -0.15
CA VAL A 127 -16.39 18.40 -0.63
C VAL A 127 -17.28 17.99 0.54
N LEU A 128 -18.41 18.69 0.67
CA LEU A 128 -19.44 18.39 1.67
C LEU A 128 -20.31 17.22 1.21
N HIS A 129 -19.73 16.01 1.18
CA HIS A 129 -20.43 14.80 0.78
C HIS A 129 -20.60 13.85 1.97
N ILE A 130 -21.84 13.48 2.29
CA ILE A 130 -22.19 12.68 3.47
C ILE A 130 -21.36 11.40 3.62
N ASP A 131 -21.12 10.68 2.52
CA ASP A 131 -20.36 9.43 2.58
C ASP A 131 -18.87 9.62 2.88
N LEU A 132 -18.28 10.78 2.56
CA LEU A 132 -16.90 11.08 2.94
C LEU A 132 -16.79 11.29 4.45
N TRP A 133 -17.76 11.98 5.04
CA TRP A 133 -17.81 12.19 6.48
C TRP A 133 -18.08 10.89 7.24
N LYS A 134 -18.96 10.02 6.73
CA LYS A 134 -19.15 8.66 7.28
C LYS A 134 -17.87 7.82 7.20
N CYS A 135 -17.15 7.92 6.08
CA CYS A 135 -15.84 7.28 5.92
C CYS A 135 -14.81 7.83 6.91
N TYR A 136 -14.75 9.15 7.09
CA TYR A 136 -13.88 9.82 8.07
C TYR A 136 -14.15 9.37 9.51
N LEU A 137 -15.41 9.37 9.94
CA LEU A 137 -15.80 8.92 11.29
C LEU A 137 -15.46 7.44 11.50
N SER A 138 -15.66 6.60 10.48
CA SER A 138 -15.28 5.18 10.53
C SER A 138 -13.76 5.02 10.67
N TYR A 139 -12.98 5.82 9.93
CA TYR A 139 -11.52 5.85 10.02
C TYR A 139 -11.02 6.27 11.42
N VAL A 140 -11.60 7.33 12.01
CA VAL A 140 -11.23 7.78 13.36
C VAL A 140 -11.56 6.69 14.39
N ARG A 141 -12.73 6.06 14.27
CA ARG A 141 -13.15 4.94 15.12
C ARG A 141 -12.15 3.78 15.07
N GLU A 142 -11.74 3.36 13.87
CA GLU A 142 -10.83 2.23 13.69
C GLU A 142 -9.40 2.54 14.14
N THR A 143 -8.88 3.73 13.80
CA THR A 143 -7.48 4.08 14.07
C THR A 143 -7.25 4.57 15.50
N LYS A 144 -8.22 5.27 16.10
CA LYS A 144 -8.09 5.87 17.43
C LYS A 144 -8.80 5.08 18.52
N GLY A 145 -9.58 4.05 18.17
CA GLY A 145 -10.36 3.22 19.11
C GLY A 145 -9.58 2.58 20.25
N LYS A 146 -8.26 2.39 20.10
CA LYS A 146 -7.38 1.80 21.12
C LYS A 146 -6.71 2.83 22.04
N LEU A 147 -6.85 4.12 21.76
CA LEU A 147 -6.20 5.17 22.55
C LEU A 147 -7.00 5.46 23.82
N PRO A 148 -6.35 5.75 24.96
CA PRO A 148 -7.06 6.17 26.17
C PRO A 148 -7.84 7.47 25.97
N SER A 149 -7.34 8.36 25.09
CA SER A 149 -8.02 9.60 24.68
C SER A 149 -9.07 9.38 23.56
N TYR A 150 -9.47 8.14 23.28
CA TYR A 150 -10.39 7.82 22.17
C TYR A 150 -11.71 8.58 22.30
N LYS A 151 -12.30 8.58 23.51
CA LYS A 151 -13.60 9.20 23.74
C LYS A 151 -13.61 10.68 23.36
N GLU A 152 -12.60 11.41 23.82
CA GLU A 152 -12.42 12.83 23.50
C GLU A 152 -12.20 13.06 22.01
N LYS A 153 -11.28 12.31 21.38
CA LYS A 153 -10.99 12.46 19.94
C LYS A 153 -12.18 12.10 19.05
N MET A 154 -12.96 11.10 19.45
CA MET A 154 -14.14 10.67 18.70
C MET A 154 -15.29 11.68 18.86
N ALA A 155 -15.49 12.22 20.06
CA ALA A 155 -16.46 13.30 20.28
C ALA A 155 -16.12 14.52 19.41
N GLN A 156 -14.86 14.97 19.42
CA GLN A 156 -14.38 16.07 18.57
C GLN A 156 -14.63 15.80 17.07
N ALA A 157 -14.44 14.57 16.61
CA ALA A 157 -14.71 14.19 15.23
C ALA A 157 -16.20 14.25 14.88
N TYR A 158 -17.09 13.82 15.78
CA TYR A 158 -18.54 13.95 15.60
C TYR A 158 -18.99 15.41 15.63
N ASP A 159 -18.54 16.20 16.59
CA ASP A 159 -18.88 17.62 16.68
C ASP A 159 -18.45 18.36 15.41
N PHE A 160 -17.24 18.07 14.92
CA PHE A 160 -16.73 18.62 13.66
C PHE A 160 -17.56 18.19 12.45
N ALA A 161 -17.97 16.93 12.37
CA ALA A 161 -18.83 16.45 11.30
C ALA A 161 -20.20 17.13 11.34
N LEU A 162 -20.84 17.22 12.50
CA LEU A 162 -22.15 17.82 12.67
C LEU A 162 -22.15 19.33 12.41
N ASP A 163 -21.07 20.04 12.75
CA ASP A 163 -20.90 21.45 12.40
C ASP A 163 -20.92 21.67 10.87
N LYS A 164 -20.30 20.76 10.10
CA LYS A 164 -20.18 20.91 8.64
C LYS A 164 -21.33 20.32 7.84
N ILE A 165 -21.87 19.18 8.26
CA ILE A 165 -22.88 18.43 7.51
C ILE A 165 -24.09 18.02 8.35
N GLY A 166 -24.23 18.50 9.58
CA GLY A 166 -25.38 18.18 10.44
C GLY A 166 -26.71 18.73 9.92
N MET A 167 -26.69 19.70 9.00
CA MET A 167 -27.88 20.22 8.31
C MET A 167 -28.24 19.44 7.03
N GLU A 168 -27.42 18.47 6.62
CA GLU A 168 -27.69 17.66 5.42
C GLU A 168 -28.80 16.64 5.71
N ILE A 169 -29.67 16.36 4.74
CA ILE A 169 -30.88 15.53 4.94
C ILE A 169 -30.53 14.09 5.32
N MET A 170 -29.43 13.53 4.80
CA MET A 170 -28.95 12.18 5.10
C MET A 170 -28.01 12.12 6.31
N SER A 171 -27.84 13.22 7.06
CA SER A 171 -27.02 13.29 8.27
C SER A 171 -27.63 12.59 9.47
N TYR A 172 -28.92 12.21 9.42
CA TYR A 172 -29.64 11.52 10.50
C TYR A 172 -28.84 10.36 11.11
N GLN A 173 -28.20 9.54 10.27
CA GLN A 173 -27.43 8.40 10.77
C GLN A 173 -26.21 8.83 11.62
N ILE A 174 -25.58 9.96 11.28
CA ILE A 174 -24.45 10.51 12.06
C ILE A 174 -24.94 11.00 13.42
N TRP A 175 -26.10 11.64 13.47
CA TRP A 175 -26.72 12.05 14.74
C TRP A 175 -27.02 10.84 15.64
N VAL A 176 -27.64 9.80 15.08
CA VAL A 176 -27.94 8.56 15.83
C VAL A 176 -26.66 7.91 16.35
N ASP A 177 -25.64 7.79 15.50
CA ASP A 177 -24.34 7.21 15.88
C ASP A 177 -23.67 8.03 16.99
N TYR A 178 -23.78 9.36 16.95
CA TYR A 178 -23.23 10.23 18.00
C TYR A 178 -23.99 10.10 19.32
N ILE A 179 -25.33 10.08 19.29
CA ILE A 179 -26.16 9.86 20.48
C ILE A 179 -25.83 8.50 21.12
N ASN A 180 -25.70 7.45 20.32
CA ASN A 180 -25.35 6.12 20.80
C ASN A 180 -23.93 6.09 21.39
N PHE A 181 -22.99 6.80 20.76
CA PHE A 181 -21.64 6.96 21.29
C PHE A 181 -21.66 7.64 22.66
N LEU A 182 -22.38 8.76 22.83
CA LEU A 182 -22.48 9.47 24.11
C LEU A 182 -23.16 8.64 25.21
N LYS A 183 -24.14 7.81 24.87
CA LYS A 183 -24.79 6.90 25.82
C LYS A 183 -23.87 5.77 26.31
N GLY A 184 -22.88 5.39 25.50
CA GLY A 184 -21.91 4.35 25.84
C GLY A 184 -20.64 4.86 26.51
N VAL A 185 -20.48 6.19 26.63
CA VAL A 185 -19.34 6.86 27.28
C VAL A 185 -19.60 7.01 28.77
#